data_AF-A0A8D9EW99-F1
#
_entry.id   AF-A0A8D9EW99-F1
#
_cell.length_a   1.000
_cell.length_b   1.000
_cell.length_c   1.000
_cell.angle_alpha   90.00
_cell.angle_beta   90.00
_cell.angle_gamma   90.00
#
_symmetry.space_group_name_H-M   'P 1'
#
loop_
_entity.id
_entity.type
_entity.pdbx_description
1 polymer ?
#
loop_
_entity_poly.entity_id
_entity_poly.type
_entity_poly.pdbx_seq_one_letter_code
_entity_poly.pdbx_strand_id
1 'polypeptide(L)'
;MSSDSEEDYMSMDFTSAVENDVRPGLLQTNRQKREFELLKRKQEFDVKSKQCKKKDLKVLEEEHREEGLNKPIEEGNKGFALLAKMGYKAGGGIGKQDKPTALIDIKIKTSRKGLGLEEQRPRRKHSSTLGRRIPRPDQLSVDRLSDYRQQLSNRLGEKKLEGDLRRAQKICVEFDRNIGVEEPGQWWFWPPDELDTNNEEELEGPSSRNNEENDSEDDEYIKQVDIIIENDKNDTSCKPDESCTSKINENERRKDDQREHKTNDLNKYIELVGNLVRKEHKT
;
A
#
# COMPACT_ATOMS: atom_id res chain seq x y z
N MET A 1 19.32 -68.42 46.35
CA MET A 1 18.83 -67.14 46.89
C MET A 1 18.77 -66.19 45.72
N SER A 2 17.57 -65.66 45.49
CA SER A 2 17.12 -64.89 44.33
C SER A 2 17.77 -63.50 44.28
N SER A 3 18.11 -63.01 43.09
CA SER A 3 18.08 -61.57 42.80
C SER A 3 17.55 -61.41 41.39
N ASP A 4 16.23 -61.33 41.34
CA ASP A 4 15.43 -60.88 40.22
C ASP A 4 15.92 -59.46 39.87
N SER A 5 16.59 -59.31 38.74
CA SER A 5 16.93 -57.99 38.21
C SER A 5 15.70 -57.47 37.49
N GLU A 6 14.76 -56.95 38.27
CA GLU A 6 13.62 -56.19 37.76
C GLU A 6 14.15 -55.10 36.83
N GLU A 7 13.86 -55.20 35.53
CA GLU A 7 14.08 -54.10 34.60
C GLU A 7 13.41 -52.84 35.18
N ASP A 8 14.25 -51.84 35.47
CA ASP A 8 13.90 -50.62 36.17
C ASP A 8 12.68 -49.97 35.50
N TYR A 9 11.53 -50.02 36.16
CA TYR A 9 10.24 -49.56 35.64
C TYR A 9 10.24 -48.05 35.30
N MET A 10 11.31 -47.34 35.64
CA MET A 10 11.55 -45.94 35.34
C MET A 10 12.65 -45.68 34.29
N SER A 11 13.29 -46.73 33.73
CA SER A 11 14.28 -46.61 32.65
C SER A 11 13.74 -47.05 31.27
N MET A 12 12.42 -47.04 31.08
CA MET A 12 11.85 -47.28 29.76
C MET A 12 12.24 -46.12 28.83
N ASP A 13 13.10 -46.38 27.84
CA ASP A 13 13.56 -45.41 26.84
C ASP A 13 12.42 -45.01 25.89
N PHE A 14 11.57 -44.07 26.32
CA PHE A 14 10.49 -43.50 25.50
C PHE A 14 10.99 -42.73 24.26
N THR A 15 12.28 -42.39 24.19
CA THR A 15 12.91 -41.73 23.04
C THR A 15 13.09 -42.66 21.84
N SER A 16 13.32 -43.95 22.08
CA SER A 16 13.45 -44.96 21.00
C SER A 16 12.18 -45.14 20.17
N ALA A 17 11.01 -44.90 20.79
CA ALA A 17 9.71 -44.94 20.13
C ALA A 17 9.43 -43.70 19.25
N VAL A 18 10.11 -42.57 19.52
CA VAL A 18 9.95 -41.32 18.75
C VAL A 18 10.85 -41.32 17.52
N GLU A 19 12.01 -41.99 17.57
CA GLU A 19 12.94 -42.09 16.43
C GLU A 19 12.35 -42.89 15.25
N ASN A 20 11.39 -43.78 15.52
CA ASN A 20 10.68 -44.57 14.50
C ASN A 20 9.19 -44.17 14.38
N ASP A 21 8.83 -42.93 14.73
CA ASP A 21 7.46 -42.43 14.56
C ASP A 21 7.12 -42.22 13.07
N VAL A 22 6.94 -43.34 12.37
CA VAL A 22 6.33 -43.42 11.03
C VAL A 22 4.83 -43.58 11.23
N ARG A 23 4.20 -42.71 12.02
CA ARG A 23 2.74 -42.54 11.96
C ARG A 23 2.40 -42.28 10.49
N PRO A 24 1.62 -43.15 9.82
CA PRO A 24 1.21 -42.90 8.44
C PRO A 24 0.26 -41.70 8.47
N GLY A 25 0.84 -40.51 8.34
CA GLY A 25 0.10 -39.25 8.27
C GLY A 25 -0.85 -39.31 7.09
N LEU A 26 -2.10 -38.92 7.35
CA LEU A 26 -3.20 -38.64 6.42
C LEU A 26 -2.84 -38.91 4.94
N LEU A 27 -3.42 -39.98 4.36
CA LEU A 27 -3.25 -40.35 2.95
C LEU A 27 -3.43 -39.11 2.07
N GLN A 28 -2.31 -38.50 1.66
CA GLN A 28 -2.34 -37.32 0.82
C GLN A 28 -2.88 -37.76 -0.53
N THR A 29 -4.04 -37.23 -0.90
CA THR A 29 -4.62 -37.45 -2.22
C THR A 29 -3.61 -36.96 -3.27
N ASN A 30 -3.58 -37.57 -4.46
CA ASN A 30 -2.68 -37.14 -5.55
C ASN A 30 -2.76 -35.63 -5.84
N ARG A 31 -3.95 -35.03 -5.65
CA ARG A 31 -4.16 -33.59 -5.70
C ARG A 31 -3.35 -32.82 -4.65
N GLN A 32 -3.39 -33.24 -3.38
CA GLN A 32 -2.66 -32.59 -2.29
C GLN A 32 -1.14 -32.73 -2.47
N LYS A 33 -0.67 -33.88 -2.96
CA LYS A 33 0.75 -34.07 -3.32
C LYS A 33 1.19 -33.08 -4.40
N ARG A 34 0.37 -32.90 -5.43
CA ARG A 34 0.62 -31.93 -6.52
C ARG A 34 0.62 -30.49 -6.01
N GLU A 35 -0.33 -30.12 -5.16
CA GLU A 35 -0.39 -28.78 -4.55
C GLU A 35 0.85 -28.48 -3.70
N PHE A 36 1.31 -29.46 -2.90
CA PHE A 36 2.53 -29.34 -2.12
C PHE A 36 3.78 -29.18 -3.01
N GLU A 37 3.89 -29.97 -4.08
CA GLU A 37 5.00 -29.88 -5.04
C GLU A 37 5.04 -28.51 -5.73
N LEU A 38 3.88 -27.99 -6.15
CA LEU A 38 3.77 -26.65 -6.73
C LEU A 38 4.18 -25.57 -5.73
N LEU A 39 3.76 -25.69 -4.47
CA LEU A 39 4.13 -24.76 -3.41
C LEU A 39 5.65 -24.76 -3.18
N LYS A 40 6.25 -25.95 -3.10
CA LYS A 40 7.70 -26.12 -2.94
C LYS A 40 8.46 -25.51 -4.10
N ARG A 41 8.03 -25.77 -5.34
CA ARG A 41 8.63 -25.19 -6.55
C ARG A 41 8.55 -23.67 -6.58
N LYS A 42 7.43 -23.09 -6.12
CA LYS A 42 7.26 -21.63 -6.01
C LYS A 42 8.23 -21.05 -4.97
N GLN A 43 8.33 -21.67 -3.79
CA GLN A 43 9.28 -21.25 -2.76
C GLN A 43 10.73 -21.29 -3.25
N GLU A 44 11.12 -22.37 -3.95
CA GLU A 44 12.46 -22.49 -4.55
C GLU A 44 12.72 -21.40 -5.61
N PHE A 45 11.73 -21.08 -6.44
CA PHE A 45 11.84 -20.01 -7.42
C PHE A 45 11.99 -18.63 -6.75
N ASP A 46 11.23 -18.36 -5.69
CA ASP A 46 11.32 -17.11 -4.94
C ASP A 46 12.69 -16.95 -4.25
N VAL A 47 13.23 -18.03 -3.68
CA VAL A 47 14.58 -18.05 -3.09
C VAL A 47 15.65 -17.82 -4.16
N LYS A 48 15.58 -18.54 -5.28
CA LYS A 48 16.50 -18.34 -6.42
C LYS A 48 16.40 -16.94 -7.00
N SER A 49 15.19 -16.39 -7.15
CA SER A 49 14.96 -15.02 -7.61
C SER A 49 15.60 -14.01 -6.64
N LYS A 50 15.43 -14.18 -5.33
CA LYS A 50 16.09 -13.34 -4.31
C LYS A 50 17.61 -13.44 -4.36
N GLN A 51 18.17 -14.63 -4.62
CA GLN A 51 19.61 -14.85 -4.76
C GLN A 51 20.18 -14.26 -6.07
N CYS A 52 19.42 -14.33 -7.17
CA CYS A 52 19.82 -13.83 -8.48
C CYS A 52 19.50 -12.35 -8.73
N LYS A 53 18.77 -11.69 -7.82
CA LYS A 53 18.63 -10.23 -7.83
C LYS A 53 20.02 -9.64 -7.61
N LYS A 54 20.60 -9.10 -8.69
CA LYS A 54 21.82 -8.30 -8.62
C LYS A 54 21.57 -7.20 -7.60
N LYS A 55 22.48 -7.07 -6.63
CA LYS A 55 22.45 -5.96 -5.65
C LYS A 55 22.37 -4.65 -6.41
N ASP A 56 21.70 -3.65 -5.83
CA ASP A 56 21.61 -2.31 -6.43
C ASP A 56 23.02 -1.78 -6.71
N LEU A 57 23.22 -1.13 -7.86
CA LEU A 57 24.53 -0.63 -8.30
C LEU A 57 25.19 0.26 -7.23
N LYS A 58 24.38 1.03 -6.52
CA LYS A 58 24.83 1.89 -5.42
C LYS A 58 25.46 1.10 -4.27
N VAL A 59 24.85 -0.03 -3.91
CA VAL A 59 25.36 -0.89 -2.84
C VAL A 59 26.67 -1.55 -3.29
N LEU A 60 26.75 -2.00 -4.54
CA LEU A 60 27.98 -2.58 -5.09
C LEU A 60 29.13 -1.56 -5.15
N GLU A 61 28.85 -0.31 -5.53
CA GLU A 61 29.87 0.74 -5.55
C GLU A 61 30.35 1.07 -4.13
N GLU A 62 29.44 1.14 -3.15
CA GLU A 62 29.78 1.36 -1.74
C GLU A 62 30.65 0.22 -1.19
N GLU A 63 30.27 -1.04 -1.44
CA GLU A 63 31.04 -2.23 -1.06
C GLU A 63 32.45 -2.20 -1.69
N HIS A 64 32.55 -1.97 -3.00
CA HIS A 64 33.84 -1.93 -3.70
C HIS A 64 34.73 -0.76 -3.21
N ARG A 65 34.14 0.38 -2.86
CA ARG A 65 34.86 1.51 -2.28
C ARG A 65 35.39 1.19 -0.89
N GLU A 66 34.59 0.55 -0.04
CA GLU A 66 35.01 0.14 1.31
C GLU A 66 36.11 -0.94 1.24
N GLU A 67 35.96 -1.91 0.35
CA GLU A 67 37.02 -2.89 0.07
C GLU A 67 38.32 -2.22 -0.38
N GLY A 68 38.23 -1.23 -1.27
CA GLY A 68 39.39 -0.46 -1.73
C GLY A 68 40.04 0.38 -0.62
N LEU A 69 39.24 0.96 0.27
CA LEU A 69 39.74 1.76 1.41
C LEU A 69 40.40 0.90 2.48
N ASN A 70 39.90 -0.33 2.68
CA ASN A 70 40.44 -1.28 3.65
C ASN A 70 41.70 -1.99 3.16
N LYS A 71 41.89 -2.11 1.83
CA LYS A 71 43.10 -2.72 1.26
C LYS A 71 44.30 -1.77 1.41
N PRO A 72 45.40 -2.19 2.07
CA PRO A 72 46.60 -1.37 2.17
C PRO A 72 47.20 -1.13 0.78
N ILE A 73 47.88 0.02 0.61
CA ILE A 73 48.55 0.37 -0.65
C ILE A 73 49.68 -0.63 -0.92
N GLU A 74 49.73 -1.17 -2.14
CA GLU A 74 50.77 -2.10 -2.57
C GLU A 74 52.16 -1.44 -2.65
N GLU A 75 53.22 -2.20 -2.36
CA GLU A 75 54.61 -1.74 -2.45
C GLU A 75 55.03 -1.38 -3.88
N GLY A 76 54.35 -1.96 -4.89
CA GLY A 76 54.51 -1.64 -6.30
C GLY A 76 53.97 -0.25 -6.69
N ASN A 77 53.22 0.41 -5.82
CA ASN A 77 52.76 1.77 -6.06
C ASN A 77 53.95 2.74 -5.99
N LYS A 78 54.18 3.50 -7.07
CA LYS A 78 55.26 4.50 -7.18
C LYS A 78 55.28 5.47 -5.99
N GLY A 79 54.11 5.86 -5.49
CA GLY A 79 54.00 6.75 -4.33
C GLY A 79 54.53 6.12 -3.05
N PHE A 80 54.17 4.86 -2.78
CA PHE A 80 54.66 4.13 -1.62
C PHE A 80 56.18 3.87 -1.73
N ALA A 81 56.67 3.50 -2.91
CA ALA A 81 58.11 3.32 -3.14
C ALA A 81 58.92 4.61 -2.91
N LEU A 82 58.37 5.77 -3.28
CA LEU A 82 59.00 7.06 -3.00
C LEU A 82 59.01 7.36 -1.49
N LEU A 83 57.90 7.14 -0.79
CA LEU A 83 57.81 7.32 0.66
C LEU A 83 58.80 6.40 1.40
N ALA A 84 58.89 5.13 0.98
CA ALA A 84 59.84 4.18 1.54
C ALA A 84 61.29 4.64 1.38
N LYS A 85 61.66 5.20 0.21
CA LYS A 85 62.98 5.81 -0.01
C LYS A 85 63.26 7.02 0.88
N MET A 86 62.22 7.75 1.27
CA MET A 86 62.32 8.87 2.22
C MET A 86 62.34 8.42 3.69
N GLY A 87 62.31 7.10 3.95
CA GLY A 87 62.40 6.52 5.30
C GLY A 87 61.04 6.20 5.94
N TYR A 88 59.94 6.27 5.19
CA TYR A 88 58.62 5.85 5.68
C TYR A 88 58.56 4.32 5.83
N LYS A 89 58.00 3.84 6.95
CA LYS A 89 57.73 2.42 7.20
C LYS A 89 56.22 2.18 7.22
N ALA A 90 55.78 1.08 6.62
CA ALA A 90 54.35 0.74 6.58
C ALA A 90 53.77 0.68 8.01
N GLY A 91 52.69 1.44 8.26
CA GLY A 91 52.02 1.54 9.55
C GLY A 91 52.54 2.61 10.51
N GLY A 92 53.63 3.30 10.17
CA GLY A 92 54.16 4.42 10.96
C GLY A 92 53.46 5.76 10.68
N GLY A 93 53.44 6.66 11.66
CA GLY A 93 53.04 8.05 11.46
C GLY A 93 54.11 8.84 10.69
N ILE A 94 53.70 9.93 10.02
CA ILE A 94 54.63 10.84 9.34
C ILE A 94 55.04 11.97 10.29
N GLY A 95 56.35 12.22 10.44
CA GLY A 95 56.90 13.35 11.19
C GLY A 95 57.94 12.94 12.25
N LYS A 96 58.52 13.93 12.94
CA LYS A 96 59.55 13.72 13.99
C LYS A 96 58.98 13.13 15.29
N GLN A 97 57.67 13.22 15.47
CA GLN A 97 56.92 12.69 16.60
C GLN A 97 55.88 11.72 16.03
N ASP A 98 55.66 10.59 16.69
CA ASP A 98 54.66 9.59 16.29
C ASP A 98 53.25 10.16 16.49
N LYS A 99 52.78 10.90 15.49
CA LYS A 99 51.44 11.48 15.43
C LYS A 99 50.45 10.46 14.85
N PRO A 100 49.15 10.58 15.16
CA PRO A 100 48.15 9.61 14.73
C PRO A 100 48.13 9.46 13.21
N THR A 101 48.21 8.20 12.76
CA THR A 101 48.23 7.76 11.36
C THR A 101 46.86 7.89 10.67
N ALA A 102 45.79 8.17 11.43
CA ALA A 102 44.42 8.18 10.91
C ALA A 102 44.15 9.39 10.00
N LEU A 103 43.53 9.11 8.85
CA LEU A 103 43.02 10.12 7.93
C LEU A 103 41.86 10.90 8.57
N ILE A 104 41.71 12.17 8.19
CA ILE A 104 40.57 12.99 8.63
C ILE A 104 39.36 12.61 7.78
N ASP A 105 38.30 12.15 8.43
CA ASP A 105 37.05 11.79 7.76
C ASP A 105 36.36 13.03 7.18
N ILE A 106 36.22 13.05 5.85
CA ILE A 106 35.47 14.09 5.15
C ILE A 106 34.03 13.61 4.95
N LYS A 107 33.09 14.24 5.67
CA LYS A 107 31.66 13.98 5.50
C LYS A 107 31.13 14.75 4.30
N ILE A 108 31.01 14.08 3.15
CA ILE A 108 30.40 14.67 1.95
C ILE A 108 28.88 14.70 2.13
N LYS A 109 28.32 15.91 2.10
CA LYS A 109 26.88 16.12 2.20
C LYS A 109 26.20 15.78 0.88
N THR A 110 25.39 14.72 0.89
CA THR A 110 24.59 14.28 -0.27
C THR A 110 23.23 14.99 -0.36
N SER A 111 22.77 15.59 0.75
CA SER A 111 21.47 16.25 0.86
C SER A 111 21.51 17.73 0.42
N ARG A 112 20.50 18.20 -0.32
CA ARG A 112 20.31 19.64 -0.65
C ARG A 112 19.70 20.49 0.50
N LYS A 113 19.55 19.92 1.70
CA LYS A 113 18.94 20.60 2.86
C LYS A 113 19.92 21.57 3.52
N GLY A 114 19.45 22.48 4.37
CA GLY A 114 20.33 23.35 5.16
C GLY A 114 21.30 22.57 6.06
N LEU A 115 22.47 23.16 6.36
CA LEU A 115 23.38 22.62 7.38
C LEU A 115 22.67 22.60 8.74
N GLY A 116 22.82 21.53 9.53
CA GLY A 116 22.19 21.38 10.86
C GLY A 116 20.81 20.70 10.89
N LEU A 117 20.15 20.47 9.74
CA LEU A 117 18.84 19.80 9.72
C LEU A 117 18.93 18.28 9.89
N GLU A 118 20.07 17.69 9.51
CA GLU A 118 20.29 16.24 9.50
C GLU A 118 20.42 15.69 10.93
N GLU A 119 21.04 16.46 11.82
CA GLU A 119 21.22 16.14 13.24
C GLU A 119 19.95 16.32 14.08
N GLN A 120 19.03 17.21 13.67
CA GLN A 120 17.74 17.38 14.35
C GLN A 120 16.73 16.26 14.05
N ARG A 121 16.88 15.54 12.94
CA ARG A 121 15.94 14.49 12.53
C ARG A 121 15.87 13.28 13.46
N PRO A 122 16.98 12.69 13.95
CA PRO A 122 16.87 11.60 14.92
C PRO A 122 16.19 12.05 16.23
N ARG A 123 16.46 13.27 16.71
CA ARG A 123 15.79 13.83 17.91
C ARG A 123 14.28 14.01 17.73
N ARG A 124 13.82 14.52 16.58
CA ARG A 124 12.38 14.73 16.33
C ARG A 124 11.62 13.41 16.15
N LYS A 125 12.25 12.39 15.55
CA LYS A 125 11.66 11.06 15.39
C LYS A 125 11.42 10.34 16.72
N HIS A 126 12.21 10.62 17.76
CA HIS A 126 11.98 10.07 19.10
C HIS A 126 10.89 10.80 19.90
N SER A 127 10.56 12.06 19.56
CA SER A 127 9.49 12.81 20.25
C SER A 127 8.10 12.62 19.63
N SER A 128 8.01 12.28 18.34
CA SER A 128 6.73 12.10 17.63
C SER A 128 6.14 10.69 17.74
N THR A 129 6.83 9.75 18.37
CA THR A 129 6.39 8.35 18.55
C THR A 129 5.49 8.13 19.77
N LEU A 130 5.28 9.13 20.63
CA LEU A 130 4.37 8.98 21.78
C LEU A 130 2.88 9.19 21.46
N GLY A 131 2.49 9.64 20.26
CA GLY A 131 1.11 10.04 19.97
C GLY A 131 0.45 9.48 18.70
N ARG A 132 1.22 8.93 17.75
CA ARG A 132 0.63 8.21 16.61
C ARG A 132 0.98 6.75 16.72
N ARG A 133 0.00 5.93 17.08
CA ARG A 133 0.04 4.50 16.80
C ARG A 133 0.22 4.36 15.29
N ILE A 134 1.45 4.09 14.86
CA ILE A 134 1.74 3.70 13.48
C ILE A 134 1.00 2.36 13.33
N PRO A 135 -0.08 2.28 12.52
CA PRO A 135 -0.76 1.01 12.33
C PRO A 135 0.23 0.02 11.74
N ARG A 136 0.10 -1.26 12.10
CA ARG A 136 1.01 -2.30 11.60
C ARG A 136 1.05 -2.23 10.06
N PRO A 137 2.21 -2.46 9.41
CA PRO A 137 2.33 -2.32 7.96
C PRO A 137 1.28 -3.14 7.18
N ASP A 138 0.83 -4.28 7.72
CA ASP A 138 -0.26 -5.10 7.16
C ASP A 138 -1.66 -4.48 7.26
N GLN A 139 -1.94 -3.67 8.29
CA GLN A 139 -3.23 -2.98 8.40
C GLN A 139 -3.28 -1.77 7.48
N LEU A 140 -2.15 -1.08 7.31
CA LEU A 140 -2.04 0.04 6.37
C LEU A 140 -2.23 -0.41 4.92
N SER A 141 -1.82 -1.63 4.55
CA SER A 141 -2.02 -2.14 3.20
C SER A 141 -3.47 -2.55 2.96
N VAL A 142 -4.12 -3.21 3.92
CA VAL A 142 -5.53 -3.61 3.81
C VAL A 142 -6.46 -2.40 3.78
N ASP A 143 -6.28 -1.43 4.68
CA ASP A 143 -7.09 -0.21 4.72
C ASP A 143 -6.93 0.61 3.42
N ARG A 144 -5.71 0.71 2.89
CA ARG A 144 -5.48 1.39 1.60
C ARG A 144 -6.12 0.68 0.41
N LEU A 145 -6.14 -0.65 0.43
CA LEU A 145 -6.79 -1.43 -0.63
C LEU A 145 -8.31 -1.32 -0.55
N SER A 146 -8.89 -1.31 0.66
CA SER A 146 -10.34 -1.07 0.83
C SER A 146 -10.73 0.33 0.38
N ASP A 147 -9.93 1.34 0.73
CA ASP A 147 -10.18 2.73 0.34
C ASP A 147 -10.10 2.89 -1.18
N TYR A 148 -9.11 2.26 -1.82
CA TYR A 148 -8.97 2.26 -3.28
C TYR A 148 -10.17 1.56 -3.96
N ARG A 149 -10.63 0.43 -3.43
CA ARG A 149 -11.81 -0.29 -3.94
C ARG A 149 -13.08 0.56 -3.82
N GLN A 150 -13.25 1.26 -2.70
CA GLN A 150 -14.39 2.14 -2.49
C GLN A 150 -14.35 3.34 -3.47
N GLN A 151 -13.18 3.95 -3.67
CA GLN A 151 -13.01 5.02 -4.64
C GLN A 151 -13.31 4.57 -6.07
N LEU A 152 -12.88 3.35 -6.42
CA LEU A 152 -13.18 2.77 -7.72
C LEU A 152 -14.68 2.53 -7.90
N SER A 153 -15.34 1.91 -6.91
CA SER A 153 -16.79 1.68 -6.93
C SER A 153 -17.59 2.97 -7.06
N ASN A 154 -17.23 4.02 -6.31
CA ASN A 154 -17.86 5.33 -6.42
C ASN A 154 -17.68 5.92 -7.82
N ARG A 155 -16.46 5.89 -8.37
CA ARG A 155 -16.17 6.41 -9.72
C ARG A 155 -16.96 5.68 -10.81
N LEU A 156 -17.12 4.36 -10.68
CA LEU A 156 -17.92 3.58 -11.62
C LEU A 156 -19.43 3.88 -11.47
N GLY A 157 -19.91 4.03 -10.23
CA GLY A 157 -21.28 4.45 -9.95
C GLY A 157 -21.61 5.83 -10.53
N GLU A 158 -20.69 6.78 -10.39
CA GLU A 158 -20.83 8.12 -10.98
C GLU A 158 -20.91 8.08 -12.51
N LYS A 159 -20.03 7.30 -13.17
CA LYS A 159 -20.07 7.11 -14.63
C LYS A 159 -21.40 6.52 -15.10
N LYS A 160 -21.90 5.50 -14.40
CA LYS A 160 -23.18 4.87 -14.74
C LYS A 160 -24.34 5.85 -14.60
N LEU A 161 -24.35 6.64 -13.52
CA LEU A 161 -25.35 7.68 -13.30
C LEU A 161 -25.30 8.75 -14.40
N GLU A 162 -24.10 9.15 -14.84
CA GLU A 162 -23.93 10.07 -15.97
C GLU A 162 -24.53 9.47 -17.27
N GLY A 163 -24.28 8.20 -17.55
CA GLY A 163 -24.88 7.50 -18.70
C GLY A 163 -26.41 7.42 -18.62
N ASP A 164 -26.95 7.06 -17.46
CA ASP A 164 -28.40 7.04 -17.22
C ASP A 164 -29.03 8.42 -17.39
N LEU A 165 -28.37 9.47 -16.89
CA LEU A 165 -28.80 10.85 -17.02
C LEU A 165 -28.83 11.27 -18.50
N ARG A 166 -27.77 10.99 -19.27
CA ARG A 166 -27.74 11.30 -20.72
C ARG A 166 -28.85 10.58 -21.49
N ARG A 167 -29.12 9.31 -21.18
CA ARG A 167 -30.22 8.54 -21.79
C ARG A 167 -31.58 9.16 -21.46
N ALA A 168 -31.80 9.51 -20.20
CA ALA A 168 -33.04 10.17 -19.78
C ALA A 168 -33.23 11.53 -20.47
N GLN A 169 -32.17 12.34 -20.58
CA GLN A 169 -32.22 13.62 -21.29
C GLN A 169 -32.57 13.45 -22.77
N LYS A 170 -31.96 12.48 -23.48
CA LYS A 170 -32.32 12.16 -24.89
C LYS A 170 -33.80 11.77 -25.02
N ILE A 171 -34.30 10.94 -24.11
CA ILE A 171 -35.72 10.54 -24.10
C ILE A 171 -36.64 11.75 -23.87
N CYS A 172 -36.26 12.68 -22.99
CA CYS A 172 -37.01 13.92 -22.78
C CYS A 172 -37.08 14.78 -24.04
N VAL A 173 -35.96 14.94 -24.76
CA VAL A 173 -35.95 15.62 -26.07
C VAL A 173 -36.93 14.96 -27.04
N GLU A 174 -36.91 13.63 -27.17
CA GLU A 174 -37.82 12.92 -28.07
C GLU A 174 -39.30 13.15 -27.71
N PHE A 175 -39.64 13.11 -26.41
CA PHE A 175 -40.99 13.40 -25.95
C PHE A 175 -41.41 14.84 -26.23
N ASP A 176 -40.52 15.80 -25.97
CA ASP A 176 -40.79 17.22 -26.19
C ASP A 176 -40.96 17.53 -27.68
N ARG A 177 -40.15 16.93 -28.56
CA ARG A 177 -40.30 17.02 -30.02
C ARG A 177 -41.62 16.44 -30.51
N ASN A 178 -42.06 15.31 -29.95
CA ASN A 178 -43.35 14.71 -30.29
C ASN A 178 -44.54 15.58 -29.88
N ILE A 179 -44.37 16.42 -28.86
CA ILE A 179 -45.39 17.37 -28.37
C ILE A 179 -45.25 18.74 -29.07
N GLY A 180 -44.16 18.98 -29.80
CA GLY A 180 -43.89 20.24 -30.50
C GLY A 180 -43.24 21.32 -29.63
N VAL A 181 -42.55 20.93 -28.56
CA VAL A 181 -41.78 21.83 -27.70
C VAL A 181 -40.36 21.95 -28.26
N GLU A 182 -40.00 23.15 -28.72
CA GLU A 182 -38.71 23.44 -29.37
C GLU A 182 -37.61 23.88 -28.39
N GLU A 183 -37.99 24.32 -27.19
CA GLU A 183 -37.05 24.75 -26.14
C GLU A 183 -37.34 24.03 -24.82
N PRO A 184 -36.30 23.56 -24.09
CA PRO A 184 -36.53 22.92 -22.82
C PRO A 184 -36.96 23.93 -21.75
N GLY A 185 -37.89 23.52 -20.89
CA GLY A 185 -38.34 24.37 -19.78
C GLY A 185 -37.23 24.80 -18.83
N GLN A 186 -36.15 24.02 -18.72
CA GLN A 186 -34.89 24.43 -18.08
C GLN A 186 -33.70 23.94 -18.92
N TRP A 187 -32.64 24.74 -18.98
CA TRP A 187 -31.47 24.50 -19.85
C TRP A 187 -30.69 23.19 -19.59
N TRP A 188 -30.95 22.47 -18.49
CA TRP A 188 -30.30 21.19 -18.17
C TRP A 188 -31.20 19.96 -18.39
N PHE A 189 -32.46 20.16 -18.83
CA PHE A 189 -33.36 19.05 -19.16
C PHE A 189 -32.96 18.34 -20.45
N TRP A 190 -32.37 19.08 -21.39
CA TRP A 190 -31.85 18.55 -22.64
C TRP A 190 -30.32 18.45 -22.57
N PRO A 191 -29.70 17.56 -23.35
CA PRO A 191 -28.26 17.51 -23.49
C PRO A 191 -27.72 18.84 -24.06
N PRO A 192 -26.54 19.32 -23.64
CA PRO A 192 -25.94 20.54 -24.17
C PRO A 192 -25.81 20.55 -25.70
N ASP A 193 -25.50 19.40 -26.29
CA ASP A 193 -25.36 19.21 -27.75
C ASP A 193 -26.64 19.55 -28.54
N GLU A 194 -27.81 19.50 -27.90
CA GLU A 194 -29.11 19.76 -28.52
C GLU A 194 -29.59 21.22 -28.35
N LEU A 195 -28.86 22.02 -27.57
CA LEU A 195 -29.13 23.45 -27.38
C LEU A 195 -28.34 24.32 -28.37
N ASP A 196 -27.19 23.85 -28.82
CA ASP A 196 -26.29 24.58 -29.73
C ASP A 196 -26.77 24.57 -31.19
N THR A 197 -27.74 23.73 -31.56
CA THR A 197 -28.28 23.66 -32.93
C THR A 197 -29.13 24.86 -33.34
N ASN A 198 -29.48 25.75 -32.42
CA ASN A 198 -30.22 26.99 -32.71
C ASN A 198 -29.33 28.19 -33.06
N ASN A 199 -27.99 28.06 -33.04
CA ASN A 199 -27.06 29.10 -33.48
C ASN A 199 -26.28 28.63 -34.71
N GLU A 200 -26.79 28.94 -35.90
CA GLU A 200 -26.12 28.74 -37.19
C GLU A 200 -24.88 29.65 -37.34
N GLU A 201 -23.75 29.36 -36.67
CA GLU A 201 -22.44 29.89 -37.06
C GLU A 201 -21.34 28.83 -36.82
N GLU A 202 -21.01 28.12 -37.91
CA GLU A 202 -19.69 27.61 -38.31
C GLU A 202 -18.63 27.44 -37.19
N LEU A 203 -18.58 26.27 -36.55
CA LEU A 203 -17.34 25.77 -35.94
C LEU A 203 -17.27 24.24 -36.00
N GLU A 204 -16.32 23.73 -36.79
CA GLU A 204 -15.91 22.33 -36.81
C GLU A 204 -15.33 21.93 -35.42
N GLY A 205 -16.20 21.56 -34.49
CA GLY A 205 -15.85 20.85 -33.26
C GLY A 205 -15.97 19.34 -33.45
N PRO A 206 -15.12 18.51 -32.80
CA PRO A 206 -15.12 17.07 -33.04
C PRO A 206 -16.45 16.45 -32.62
N SER A 207 -17.25 16.11 -33.63
CA SER A 207 -18.31 15.11 -33.65
C SER A 207 -18.17 14.09 -32.52
N SER A 208 -18.92 14.24 -31.43
CA SER A 208 -19.08 13.24 -30.36
C SER A 208 -20.01 12.10 -30.82
N ARG A 209 -19.79 11.59 -32.03
CA ARG A 209 -20.66 10.61 -32.69
C ARG A 209 -20.19 9.16 -32.50
N ASN A 210 -19.25 8.92 -31.59
CA ASN A 210 -18.63 7.61 -31.36
C ASN A 210 -18.71 7.10 -29.91
N ASN A 211 -19.61 7.60 -29.05
CA ASN A 211 -19.68 7.13 -27.65
C ASN A 211 -20.66 5.98 -27.39
N GLU A 212 -21.51 5.59 -28.33
CA GLU A 212 -22.44 4.47 -28.13
C GLU A 212 -21.73 3.10 -28.20
N GLU A 213 -20.62 2.99 -28.95
CA GLU A 213 -19.77 1.78 -28.96
C GLU A 213 -18.86 1.69 -27.72
N ASN A 214 -18.37 2.83 -27.20
CA ASN A 214 -17.55 2.86 -25.98
C ASN A 214 -18.36 2.52 -24.70
N ASP A 215 -19.65 2.88 -24.64
CA ASP A 215 -20.52 2.54 -23.51
C ASP A 215 -20.70 1.02 -23.34
N SER A 216 -20.65 0.27 -24.46
CA SER A 216 -20.83 -1.18 -24.49
C SER A 216 -19.62 -1.94 -23.93
N GLU A 217 -18.41 -1.52 -24.32
CA GLU A 217 -17.14 -2.10 -23.87
C GLU A 217 -16.82 -1.71 -22.41
N ASP A 218 -17.14 -0.47 -22.03
CA ASP A 218 -17.01 0.00 -20.65
C ASP A 218 -17.96 -0.75 -19.70
N ASP A 219 -19.20 -1.06 -20.13
CA ASP A 219 -20.17 -1.85 -19.35
C ASP A 219 -19.70 -3.31 -19.13
N GLU A 220 -19.02 -3.92 -20.10
CA GLU A 220 -18.45 -5.26 -19.96
C GLU A 220 -17.23 -5.26 -19.03
N TYR A 221 -16.36 -4.25 -19.14
CA TYR A 221 -15.23 -4.05 -18.24
C TYR A 221 -15.69 -3.81 -16.79
N ILE A 222 -16.75 -3.03 -16.57
CA ILE A 222 -17.35 -2.78 -15.26
C ILE A 222 -17.86 -4.08 -14.63
N LYS A 223 -18.61 -4.89 -15.39
CA LYS A 223 -19.09 -6.21 -14.92
C LYS A 223 -17.94 -7.14 -14.56
N GLN A 224 -16.87 -7.14 -15.36
CA GLN A 224 -15.68 -7.96 -15.09
C GLN A 224 -14.97 -7.55 -13.79
N VAL A 225 -14.89 -6.25 -13.50
CA VAL A 225 -14.31 -5.73 -12.25
C VAL A 225 -15.19 -6.07 -11.05
N ASP A 226 -16.52 -5.96 -11.17
CA ASP A 226 -17.46 -6.34 -10.11
C ASP A 226 -17.39 -7.83 -9.78
N ILE A 227 -17.29 -8.70 -10.78
CA ILE A 227 -17.11 -10.15 -10.61
C ILE A 227 -15.80 -10.47 -9.87
N ILE A 228 -14.70 -9.78 -10.17
CA ILE A 228 -13.42 -9.96 -9.48
C ILE A 228 -13.52 -9.52 -8.01
N ILE A 229 -14.23 -8.41 -7.74
CA ILE A 229 -14.44 -7.92 -6.37
C ILE A 229 -15.31 -8.88 -5.55
N GLU A 230 -16.32 -9.50 -6.15
CA GLU A 230 -17.18 -10.48 -5.48
C GLU A 230 -16.47 -11.81 -5.20
N ASN A 231 -15.62 -12.28 -6.12
CA ASN A 231 -14.85 -13.51 -5.93
C ASN A 231 -13.82 -13.42 -4.79
N ASP A 232 -13.14 -12.27 -4.64
CA ASP A 232 -12.21 -12.03 -3.53
C ASP A 232 -12.89 -12.07 -2.14
N LYS A 233 -14.17 -11.68 -2.05
CA LYS A 233 -14.94 -11.75 -0.79
C LYS A 233 -15.22 -13.21 -0.40
N ASN A 234 -15.37 -14.10 -1.37
CA ASN A 234 -15.63 -15.53 -1.14
C ASN A 234 -14.37 -16.30 -0.72
N ASP A 235 -13.18 -15.83 -1.11
CA ASP A 235 -11.90 -16.43 -0.74
C ASP A 235 -11.41 -16.04 0.68
N THR A 236 -12.08 -15.08 1.33
CA THR A 236 -11.79 -14.69 2.72
C THR A 236 -12.43 -15.67 3.73
N SER A 237 -12.21 -16.98 3.54
CA SER A 237 -12.66 -18.05 4.47
C SER A 237 -11.68 -18.32 5.63
N CYS A 238 -10.74 -17.41 5.92
CA CYS A 238 -10.04 -17.42 7.18
C CYS A 238 -11.01 -17.01 8.29
N LYS A 239 -11.49 -18.01 9.05
CA LYS A 239 -12.36 -17.83 10.20
C LYS A 239 -11.82 -16.71 11.10
N PRO A 240 -12.61 -15.68 11.42
CA PRO A 240 -12.14 -14.59 12.27
C PRO A 240 -12.09 -15.07 13.72
N ASP A 241 -10.90 -15.03 14.32
CA ASP A 241 -10.72 -15.23 15.76
C ASP A 241 -11.58 -14.21 16.52
N GLU A 242 -12.30 -14.65 17.57
CA GLU A 242 -13.28 -13.85 18.35
C GLU A 242 -12.70 -12.56 18.98
N SER A 243 -11.36 -12.44 19.05
CA SER A 243 -10.64 -11.24 19.48
C SER A 243 -10.63 -10.11 18.42
N CYS A 244 -10.86 -10.42 17.14
CA CYS A 244 -10.81 -9.46 16.04
C CYS A 244 -12.17 -8.81 15.77
N THR A 245 -13.26 -9.57 15.88
CA THR A 245 -14.64 -9.08 15.67
C THR A 245 -15.09 -8.11 16.76
N SER A 246 -14.65 -8.32 18.01
CA SER A 246 -14.91 -7.41 19.14
C SER A 246 -14.31 -6.01 18.94
N LYS A 247 -13.12 -5.91 18.32
CA LYS A 247 -12.45 -4.62 18.08
C LYS A 247 -13.01 -3.84 16.88
N ILE A 248 -13.55 -4.55 15.89
CA ILE A 248 -14.25 -3.93 14.75
C ILE A 248 -15.56 -3.30 15.24
N ASN A 249 -16.33 -4.06 16.04
CA ASN A 249 -17.59 -3.57 16.62
C ASN A 249 -17.40 -2.37 17.58
N GLU A 250 -16.30 -2.31 18.34
CA GLU A 250 -15.98 -1.13 19.17
C GLU A 250 -15.63 0.11 18.34
N ASN A 251 -14.96 -0.07 17.19
CA ASN A 251 -14.56 1.05 16.34
C ASN A 251 -15.73 1.59 15.50
N GLU A 252 -16.66 0.74 15.09
CA GLU A 252 -17.89 1.17 14.41
C GLU A 252 -18.81 1.93 15.37
N ARG A 253 -19.03 1.43 16.59
CA ARG A 253 -19.79 2.17 17.63
C ARG A 253 -19.21 3.55 17.90
N ARG A 254 -17.87 3.67 17.99
CA ARG A 254 -17.20 4.97 18.16
C ARG A 254 -17.36 5.92 16.97
N LYS A 255 -17.50 5.40 15.74
CA LYS A 255 -17.75 6.22 14.55
C LYS A 255 -19.20 6.67 14.49
N ASP A 256 -20.14 5.83 14.92
CA ASP A 256 -21.56 6.16 15.00
C ASP A 256 -21.83 7.19 16.10
N ASP A 257 -21.22 7.04 17.28
CA ASP A 257 -21.28 8.04 18.36
C ASP A 257 -20.77 9.43 17.89
N GLN A 258 -19.71 9.47 17.08
CA GLN A 258 -19.18 10.71 16.52
C GLN A 258 -20.06 11.31 15.42
N ARG A 259 -20.81 10.49 14.68
CA ARG A 259 -21.78 10.96 13.68
C ARG A 259 -23.01 11.54 14.38
N GLU A 260 -23.51 10.86 15.41
CA GLU A 260 -24.63 11.35 16.23
C GLU A 260 -24.31 12.66 16.96
N HIS A 261 -23.10 12.82 17.49
CA HIS A 261 -22.70 14.10 18.08
C HIS A 261 -22.72 15.25 17.07
N LYS A 262 -22.27 15.03 15.83
CA LYS A 262 -22.27 16.06 14.78
C LYS A 262 -23.68 16.42 14.30
N THR A 263 -24.58 15.44 14.20
CA THR A 263 -25.97 15.71 13.80
C THR A 263 -26.72 16.46 14.90
N ASN A 264 -26.46 16.13 16.17
CA ASN A 264 -27.03 16.84 17.32
C ASN A 264 -26.55 18.29 17.40
N ASP A 265 -25.27 18.55 17.11
CA ASP A 265 -24.73 19.92 17.05
C ASP A 265 -25.35 20.73 15.89
N LEU A 266 -25.56 20.11 14.73
CA LEU A 266 -26.24 20.75 13.60
C LEU A 266 -27.70 21.09 13.91
N ASN A 267 -28.43 20.16 14.53
CA ASN A 267 -29.83 20.36 14.91
C ASN A 267 -29.96 21.48 15.96
N LYS A 268 -29.03 21.54 16.92
CA LYS A 268 -28.97 22.61 17.90
C LYS A 268 -28.70 23.98 17.27
N TYR A 269 -27.83 24.03 16.25
CA TYR A 269 -27.58 25.26 15.48
C TYR A 269 -28.81 25.70 14.68
N ILE A 270 -29.49 24.76 14.01
CA ILE A 270 -30.72 25.03 13.25
C ILE A 270 -31.82 25.57 14.18
N GLU A 271 -31.98 25.00 15.37
CA GLU A 271 -32.97 25.45 16.35
C GLU A 271 -32.65 26.86 16.87
N LEU A 272 -31.36 27.17 17.09
CA LEU A 272 -30.89 28.50 17.52
C LEU A 272 -31.17 29.57 16.46
N VAL A 273 -30.88 29.26 15.19
CA VAL A 273 -31.17 30.16 14.06
C VAL A 273 -32.67 30.33 13.88
N GLY A 274 -33.46 29.25 13.95
CA GLY A 274 -34.91 29.31 13.87
C GLY A 274 -35.56 30.10 15.02
N ASN A 275 -34.95 30.11 16.20
CA ASN A 275 -35.40 30.91 17.34
C ASN A 275 -35.00 32.39 17.24
N LEU A 276 -33.87 32.71 16.58
CA LEU A 276 -33.52 34.10 16.23
C LEU A 276 -34.51 34.67 15.21
N VAL A 277 -34.78 33.95 14.13
CA VAL A 277 -35.71 34.38 13.08
C VAL A 277 -37.13 34.58 13.65
N ARG A 278 -37.58 33.69 14.56
CA ARG A 278 -38.89 33.84 15.24
C ARG A 278 -38.97 35.01 16.22
N LYS A 279 -37.84 35.53 16.71
CA LYS A 279 -37.81 36.73 17.57
C LYS A 279 -37.91 38.01 16.75
N GLU A 280 -37.35 38.05 15.55
CA GLU A 280 -37.40 39.23 14.67
C GLU A 280 -38.78 39.46 14.03
N HIS A 281 -39.60 38.41 13.87
CA HIS A 281 -40.98 38.54 13.37
C HIS A 281 -42.03 38.90 14.45
N LYS A 282 -41.63 39.08 15.71
CA LYS A 282 -42.51 39.45 16.83
C LYS A 282 -42.28 40.87 17.37
N THR A 283 -41.45 41.66 16.70
CA THR A 283 -41.28 43.11 16.90
C THR A 283 -41.84 43.86 15.71
#